data_AF-A0A956PGB1-F1
#
_entry.id   AF-A0A956PGB1-F1
#
_cell.length_a   1.000
_cell.length_b   1.000
_cell.length_c   1.000
_cell.angle_alpha   90.00
_cell.angle_beta   90.00
_cell.angle_gamma   90.00
#
_symmetry.space_group_name_H-M   'P 1'
#
loop_
_entity.id
_entity.type
_entity.pdbx_description
1 polymer ?
#
loop_
_entity_poly.entity_id
_entity_poly.type
_entity_poly.pdbx_seq_one_letter_code
_entity_poly.pdbx_strand_id
1 'polypeptide(L)'
;MELSQYFATWHPVFVHFPIGLLFVAVALDFYGYFRKDERALWAGNAVLIFGTVGILFTFITGNFAEIWAARSLIPQDPLKRHEAFATICSWAFIALVAVRSFLQTRPNKNLFRAYLIGACGALFALYLTGAQGGRLVYQYAAGVQGVEPPYRATGLELANLSLLNTPDELAYSEMMHHIFGVLVFGLAIWLTYQMLELPGVERVRAMGPILLSAGGLFLMIFSDFDAWPLSNEKPITDPEVLAHKIIATMMIVIGLGTNLVRKRKGADVSSLQAHLVAVLALAGGGILMTHVHTGAPYSETAVGVYLHHFALGILALLCGAVKLLELSLPQRMRVWNVAWVILLFLVSGALITYNEGIPWFMRFLS
;
A
#
# COMPACT_ATOMS: atom_id res chain seq x y z
N MET A 1 2.07 25.69 -13.66
CA MET A 1 2.60 24.80 -12.62
C MET A 1 2.09 23.41 -12.95
N GLU A 2 2.99 22.45 -13.14
CA GLU A 2 2.61 21.06 -13.42
C GLU A 2 1.79 20.52 -12.24
N LEU A 3 0.84 19.62 -12.52
CA LEU A 3 -0.06 19.07 -11.52
C LEU A 3 0.70 18.38 -10.37
N SER A 4 1.78 17.68 -10.70
CA SER A 4 2.68 17.04 -9.73
C SER A 4 3.32 18.06 -8.78
N GLN A 5 3.72 19.22 -9.30
CA GLN A 5 4.27 20.32 -8.51
C GLN A 5 3.21 20.93 -7.59
N TYR A 6 1.97 21.06 -8.06
CA TYR A 6 0.86 21.48 -7.22
C TYR A 6 0.66 20.52 -6.04
N PHE A 7 0.57 19.20 -6.29
CA PHE A 7 0.43 18.21 -5.22
C PHE A 7 1.60 18.20 -4.23
N ALA A 8 2.84 18.43 -4.70
CA ALA A 8 4.01 18.58 -3.85
C ALA A 8 3.85 19.71 -2.81
N THR A 9 3.24 20.85 -3.19
CA THR A 9 3.04 21.98 -2.26
C THR A 9 2.09 21.66 -1.11
N TRP A 10 1.23 20.65 -1.26
CA TRP A 10 0.28 20.24 -0.22
C TRP A 10 0.90 19.34 0.84
N HIS A 11 2.05 18.71 0.58
CA HIS A 11 2.69 17.81 1.54
C HIS A 11 2.89 18.44 2.94
N PRO A 12 3.53 19.62 3.08
CA PRO A 12 3.70 20.24 4.40
C PRO A 12 2.38 20.67 5.06
N VAL A 13 1.29 20.78 4.31
CA VAL A 13 -0.05 21.01 4.89
C VAL A 13 -0.58 19.70 5.46
N PHE A 14 -0.55 18.62 4.68
CA PHE A 14 -1.13 17.34 5.07
C PHE A 14 -0.43 16.65 6.24
N VAL A 15 0.89 16.82 6.42
CA VAL A 15 1.64 16.19 7.52
C VAL A 15 1.06 16.47 8.92
N HIS A 16 0.41 17.61 9.13
CA HIS A 16 -0.10 18.01 10.45
C HIS A 16 -1.27 17.12 10.91
N PHE A 17 -2.10 16.65 9.97
CA PHE A 17 -3.27 15.84 10.27
C PHE A 17 -2.91 14.47 10.87
N PRO A 18 -2.11 13.60 10.23
CA PRO A 18 -1.74 12.33 10.82
C PRO A 18 -0.94 12.51 12.11
N ILE A 19 -0.06 13.54 12.21
CA ILE A 19 0.65 13.85 13.46
C ILE A 19 -0.36 14.10 14.58
N GLY A 20 -1.26 15.06 14.43
CA GLY A 20 -2.24 15.37 15.48
C GLY A 20 -3.15 14.18 15.81
N LEU A 21 -3.77 13.58 14.79
CA LEU A 21 -4.76 12.52 14.96
C LEU A 21 -4.17 11.27 15.61
N LEU A 22 -2.99 10.82 15.19
CA LEU A 22 -2.42 9.57 15.70
C LEU A 22 -1.95 9.69 17.14
N PHE A 23 -1.39 10.84 17.55
CA PHE A 23 -1.10 11.10 18.96
C PHE A 23 -2.39 11.10 19.80
N VAL A 24 -3.46 11.71 19.31
CA VAL A 24 -4.77 11.71 19.99
C VAL A 24 -5.36 10.30 20.07
N ALA A 25 -5.27 9.51 18.99
CA ALA A 25 -5.77 8.13 18.95
C ALA A 25 -5.14 7.26 20.04
N VAL A 26 -3.81 7.29 20.15
CA VAL A 26 -3.07 6.51 21.15
C VAL A 26 -3.34 7.04 22.56
N ALA A 27 -3.48 8.35 22.75
CA ALA A 27 -3.85 8.92 24.05
C ALA A 27 -5.26 8.47 24.50
N LEU A 28 -6.23 8.42 23.59
CA LEU A 28 -7.58 7.89 23.85
C LEU A 28 -7.53 6.40 24.19
N ASP A 29 -6.69 5.62 23.51
CA ASP A 29 -6.52 4.20 23.81
C ASP A 29 -5.88 3.96 25.19
N PHE A 30 -4.91 4.77 25.59
CA PHE A 30 -4.37 4.75 26.96
C PHE A 30 -5.43 5.12 27.99
N TYR A 31 -6.16 6.22 27.76
CA TYR A 31 -7.22 6.66 28.66
C TYR A 31 -8.30 5.59 28.81
N GLY A 32 -8.79 5.05 27.68
CA GLY A 32 -9.77 3.98 27.64
C GLY A 32 -9.30 2.71 28.35
N TYR A 33 -8.03 2.34 28.19
CA TYR A 33 -7.45 1.18 28.87
C TYR A 33 -7.39 1.35 30.39
N PHE A 34 -6.87 2.47 30.88
CA PHE A 34 -6.70 2.69 32.32
C PHE A 34 -8.02 3.01 33.03
N ARG A 35 -8.90 3.77 32.39
CA ARG A 35 -10.23 4.13 32.93
C ARG A 35 -11.30 3.08 32.66
N LYS A 36 -10.99 2.05 31.86
CA LYS A 36 -11.94 1.04 31.38
C LYS A 36 -13.13 1.68 30.66
N ASP A 37 -12.86 2.74 29.90
CA ASP A 37 -13.87 3.50 29.16
C ASP A 37 -13.95 3.01 27.71
N GLU A 38 -15.04 2.30 27.40
CA GLU A 38 -15.30 1.75 26.06
C GLU A 38 -15.53 2.82 25.00
N ARG A 39 -16.10 3.96 25.37
CA ARG A 39 -16.33 5.07 24.43
C ARG A 39 -14.99 5.66 24.01
N ALA A 40 -14.07 5.80 24.94
CA ALA A 40 -12.71 6.25 24.64
C ALA A 40 -11.96 5.24 23.78
N LEU A 41 -12.05 3.93 24.05
CA LEU A 41 -11.44 2.90 23.20
C LEU A 41 -12.03 2.88 21.79
N TRP A 42 -13.34 3.08 21.66
CA TRP A 42 -14.00 3.18 20.36
C TRP A 42 -13.55 4.44 19.60
N ALA A 43 -13.51 5.59 20.29
CA ALA A 43 -13.04 6.83 19.72
C ALA A 43 -11.56 6.75 19.31
N GLY A 44 -10.71 6.13 20.13
CA GLY A 44 -9.30 5.87 19.83
C GLY A 44 -9.13 5.07 18.54
N ASN A 45 -9.89 3.99 18.37
CA ASN A 45 -9.89 3.21 17.12
C ASN A 45 -10.38 4.02 15.91
N ALA A 46 -11.44 4.82 16.06
CA ALA A 46 -11.94 5.66 14.96
C ALA A 46 -10.89 6.71 14.54
N VAL A 47 -10.31 7.42 15.50
CA VAL A 47 -9.26 8.43 15.25
C VAL A 47 -8.00 7.79 14.69
N LEU A 48 -7.64 6.58 15.13
CA LEU A 48 -6.53 5.80 14.55
C LEU A 48 -6.75 5.57 13.05
N ILE A 49 -7.95 5.10 12.66
CA ILE A 49 -8.29 4.87 11.26
C ILE A 49 -8.18 6.17 10.45
N PHE A 50 -8.76 7.27 10.93
CA PHE A 50 -8.67 8.57 10.24
C PHE A 50 -7.24 9.11 10.16
N GLY A 51 -6.45 8.96 11.22
CA GLY A 51 -5.05 9.34 11.24
C GLY A 51 -4.22 8.53 10.24
N THR A 52 -4.44 7.22 10.15
CA THR A 52 -3.77 6.35 9.17
C THR A 52 -4.18 6.72 7.74
N VAL A 53 -5.44 7.03 7.47
CA VAL A 53 -5.86 7.58 6.16
C VAL A 53 -5.14 8.91 5.87
N GLY A 54 -4.98 9.76 6.88
CA GLY A 54 -4.17 10.99 6.77
C GLY A 54 -2.70 10.73 6.43
N ILE A 55 -2.10 9.66 6.96
CA ILE A 55 -0.75 9.22 6.56
C ILE A 55 -0.73 8.90 5.07
N LEU A 56 -1.72 8.14 4.56
CA LEU A 56 -1.76 7.77 3.15
C LEU A 56 -1.79 9.02 2.25
N PHE A 57 -2.61 10.01 2.58
CA PHE A 57 -2.63 11.30 1.87
C PHE A 57 -1.31 12.06 1.91
N THR A 58 -0.68 12.07 3.09
CA THR A 58 0.62 12.70 3.30
C THR A 58 1.73 12.02 2.52
N PHE A 59 1.70 10.69 2.46
CA PHE A 59 2.68 9.87 1.74
C PHE A 59 2.65 10.17 0.24
N ILE A 60 1.46 10.23 -0.37
CA ILE A 60 1.31 10.53 -1.80
C ILE A 60 1.86 11.91 -2.14
N THR A 61 1.45 12.93 -1.39
CA THR A 61 1.95 14.29 -1.61
C THR A 61 3.45 14.38 -1.33
N GLY A 62 3.97 13.52 -0.44
CA GLY A 62 5.39 13.35 -0.16
C GLY A 62 6.17 12.80 -1.35
N ASN A 63 5.67 11.79 -2.05
CA ASN A 63 6.35 11.24 -3.25
C ASN A 63 6.50 12.32 -4.33
N PHE A 64 5.47 13.13 -4.57
CA PHE A 64 5.58 14.28 -5.48
C PHE A 64 6.57 15.32 -4.94
N ALA A 65 6.52 15.63 -3.64
CA ALA A 65 7.46 16.56 -3.01
C ALA A 65 8.91 16.09 -3.12
N GLU A 66 9.17 14.79 -3.05
CA GLU A 66 10.50 14.21 -3.23
C GLU A 66 11.03 14.45 -4.64
N ILE A 67 10.25 14.15 -5.68
CA ILE A 67 10.65 14.37 -7.08
C ILE A 67 11.04 15.83 -7.29
N TRP A 68 10.19 16.76 -6.83
CA TRP A 68 10.42 18.19 -6.99
C TRP A 68 11.57 18.71 -6.13
N ALA A 69 11.78 18.16 -4.93
CA ALA A 69 12.94 18.47 -4.10
C ALA A 69 14.24 18.01 -4.78
N ALA A 70 14.27 16.80 -5.33
CA ALA A 70 15.44 16.27 -6.04
C ALA A 70 15.77 17.12 -7.28
N ARG A 71 14.76 17.50 -8.07
CA ARG A 71 14.90 18.45 -9.20
C ARG A 71 15.36 19.85 -8.76
N SER A 72 15.13 20.23 -7.50
CA SER A 72 15.57 21.49 -6.89
C SER A 72 16.95 21.40 -6.23
N LEU A 73 17.79 20.44 -6.68
CA LEU A 73 19.17 20.24 -6.24
C LEU A 73 19.32 19.78 -4.78
N ILE A 74 18.26 19.27 -4.15
CA ILE A 74 18.33 18.68 -2.81
C ILE A 74 19.04 17.31 -2.90
N PRO A 75 20.03 17.02 -2.03
CA PRO A 75 20.70 15.72 -2.01
C PRO A 75 19.72 14.55 -1.80
N GLN A 76 19.97 13.41 -2.43
CA GLN A 76 19.06 12.24 -2.40
C GLN A 76 19.12 11.50 -1.07
N ASP A 77 20.28 11.42 -0.43
CA ASP A 77 20.45 10.71 0.85
C ASP A 77 19.47 11.16 1.97
N PRO A 78 19.31 12.46 2.27
CA PRO A 78 18.35 12.90 3.27
C PRO A 78 16.89 12.68 2.83
N LEU A 79 16.60 12.76 1.52
CA LEU A 79 15.26 12.46 0.96
C LEU A 79 14.91 10.99 1.16
N LYS A 80 15.75 10.07 0.69
CA LYS A 80 15.60 8.62 0.85
C LYS A 80 15.51 8.20 2.30
N ARG A 81 16.23 8.88 3.20
CA ARG A 81 16.10 8.64 4.64
C ARG A 81 14.70 9.00 5.12
N HIS A 82 14.21 10.20 4.81
CA HIS A 82 12.86 10.61 5.18
C HIS A 82 11.79 9.67 4.61
N GLU A 83 11.91 9.29 3.34
CA GLU A 83 11.05 8.32 2.67
C GLU A 83 11.05 6.97 3.40
N ALA A 84 12.22 6.41 3.75
CA ALA A 84 12.32 5.14 4.46
C ALA A 84 11.62 5.18 5.83
N PHE A 85 11.78 6.27 6.59
CA PHE A 85 11.07 6.44 7.86
C PHE A 85 9.57 6.65 7.66
N ALA A 86 9.15 7.39 6.63
CA ALA A 86 7.76 7.55 6.26
C ALA A 86 7.13 6.20 5.90
N THR A 87 7.82 5.36 5.14
CA THR A 87 7.40 3.99 4.78
C THR A 87 7.23 3.13 6.02
N ILE A 88 8.23 3.05 6.90
CA ILE A 88 8.14 2.30 8.17
C ILE A 88 6.97 2.79 9.03
N CYS A 89 6.80 4.11 9.15
CA CYS A 89 5.70 4.72 9.90
C CYS A 89 4.34 4.34 9.32
N SER A 90 4.14 4.46 8.01
CA SER A 90 2.92 4.08 7.31
C SER A 90 2.55 2.62 7.58
N TRP A 91 3.52 1.73 7.41
CA TRP A 91 3.33 0.30 7.66
C TRP A 91 2.99 -0.02 9.10
N ALA A 92 3.63 0.64 10.06
CA ALA A 92 3.33 0.47 11.47
C ALA A 92 1.88 0.85 11.78
N PHE A 93 1.38 1.98 11.26
CA PHE A 93 -0.01 2.41 11.52
C PHE A 93 -1.06 1.59 10.75
N ILE A 94 -0.77 1.15 9.52
CA ILE A 94 -1.62 0.19 8.81
C ILE A 94 -1.73 -1.11 9.60
N ALA A 95 -0.60 -1.65 10.08
CA ALA A 95 -0.57 -2.85 10.90
C ALA A 95 -1.31 -2.66 12.23
N LEU A 96 -1.20 -1.49 12.87
CA LEU A 96 -1.96 -1.19 14.09
C LEU A 96 -3.45 -1.13 13.85
N VAL A 97 -3.92 -0.53 12.74
CA VAL A 97 -5.34 -0.56 12.36
C VAL A 97 -5.81 -2.00 12.15
N ALA A 98 -5.02 -2.80 11.43
CA ALA A 98 -5.30 -4.21 11.20
C ALA A 98 -5.40 -4.96 12.54
N VAL A 99 -4.38 -4.88 13.41
CA VAL A 99 -4.38 -5.50 14.74
C VAL A 99 -5.57 -5.03 15.58
N ARG A 100 -5.88 -3.73 15.57
CA ARG A 100 -6.99 -3.16 16.34
C ARG A 100 -8.35 -3.71 15.91
N SER A 101 -8.52 -4.03 14.62
CA SER A 101 -9.72 -4.69 14.10
C SER A 101 -9.98 -6.07 14.73
N PHE A 102 -8.92 -6.79 15.11
CA PHE A 102 -9.03 -8.07 15.82
C PHE A 102 -9.30 -7.90 17.32
N LEU A 103 -9.03 -6.72 17.89
CA LEU A 103 -9.01 -6.53 19.33
C LEU A 103 -10.36 -6.18 19.95
N GLN A 104 -11.40 -5.85 19.18
CA GLN A 104 -12.71 -5.42 19.69
C GLN A 104 -12.59 -4.33 20.80
N THR A 105 -13.69 -3.92 21.44
CA THR A 105 -13.67 -2.90 22.51
C THR A 105 -13.28 -3.47 23.88
N ARG A 106 -13.32 -4.80 24.07
CA ARG A 106 -12.87 -5.48 25.30
C ARG A 106 -11.82 -6.58 25.03
N PRO A 107 -10.62 -6.23 24.55
CA PRO A 107 -9.56 -7.19 24.25
C PRO A 107 -9.01 -7.86 25.51
N ASN A 108 -8.38 -9.02 25.31
CA ASN A 108 -7.50 -9.62 26.31
C ASN A 108 -6.46 -8.58 26.78
N LYS A 109 -6.35 -8.37 28.10
CA LYS A 109 -5.48 -7.36 28.70
C LYS A 109 -4.01 -7.49 28.29
N ASN A 110 -3.51 -8.70 28.03
CA ASN A 110 -2.11 -8.91 27.63
C ASN A 110 -1.91 -8.48 26.17
N LEU A 111 -2.84 -8.84 25.30
CA LEU A 111 -2.77 -8.52 23.88
C LEU A 111 -2.97 -7.01 23.65
N PHE A 112 -3.85 -6.37 24.42
CA PHE A 112 -4.02 -4.92 24.36
C PHE A 112 -2.78 -4.16 24.85
N ARG A 113 -2.09 -4.67 25.89
CA ARG A 113 -0.82 -4.11 26.33
C ARG A 113 0.27 -4.22 25.26
N ALA A 114 0.36 -5.37 24.60
CA ALA A 114 1.28 -5.53 23.47
C ALA A 114 0.96 -4.56 22.32
N TYR A 115 -0.33 -4.37 22.01
CA TYR A 115 -0.79 -3.36 21.07
C TYR A 115 -0.37 -1.94 21.47
N LEU A 116 -0.58 -1.52 22.73
CA LEU A 116 -0.19 -0.19 23.21
C LEU A 116 1.32 0.05 23.13
N ILE A 117 2.14 -0.98 23.40
CA ILE A 117 3.60 -0.91 23.22
C ILE A 117 3.94 -0.70 21.74
N GLY A 118 3.32 -1.46 20.85
CA GLY A 118 3.46 -1.28 19.40
C GLY A 118 3.02 0.12 18.94
N ALA A 119 1.92 0.65 19.50
CA ALA A 119 1.43 1.99 19.23
C ALA A 119 2.42 3.08 19.66
N CYS A 120 3.07 2.92 20.80
CA CYS A 120 4.15 3.83 21.22
C CYS A 120 5.35 3.77 20.27
N GLY A 121 5.73 2.57 19.81
CA GLY A 121 6.77 2.41 18.80
C GLY A 121 6.42 3.09 17.47
N ALA A 122 5.17 2.98 17.03
CA ALA A 122 4.70 3.66 15.83
C ALA A 122 4.67 5.18 15.98
N LEU A 123 4.27 5.72 17.15
CA LEU A 123 4.38 7.15 17.44
C LEU A 123 5.83 7.64 17.44
N PHE A 124 6.77 6.81 17.93
CA PHE A 124 8.18 7.14 17.85
C PHE A 124 8.68 7.18 16.40
N ALA A 125 8.26 6.22 15.56
CA ALA A 125 8.53 6.26 14.13
C ALA A 125 7.96 7.53 13.48
N LEU A 126 6.71 7.90 13.78
CA LEU A 126 6.07 9.14 13.31
C LEU A 126 6.85 10.39 13.73
N TYR A 127 7.32 10.44 14.97
CA TYR A 127 8.18 11.51 15.47
C TYR A 127 9.48 11.60 14.65
N LEU A 128 10.15 10.46 14.39
CA LEU A 128 11.38 10.43 13.59
C LEU A 128 11.15 10.88 12.15
N THR A 129 10.04 10.46 11.54
CA THR A 129 9.62 10.91 10.20
C THR A 129 9.43 12.42 10.17
N GLY A 130 8.68 12.98 11.13
CA GLY A 130 8.46 14.42 11.25
C GLY A 130 9.76 15.21 11.50
N ALA A 131 10.65 14.69 12.36
CA ALA A 131 11.94 15.29 12.62
C ALA A 131 12.84 15.34 11.37
N GLN A 132 12.81 14.29 10.54
CA GLN A 132 13.55 14.25 9.27
C GLN A 132 12.94 15.18 8.22
N GLY A 133 11.60 15.24 8.12
CA GLY A 133 10.92 16.22 7.27
C GLY A 133 11.29 17.66 7.68
N GLY A 134 11.33 17.94 8.98
CA GLY A 134 11.82 19.21 9.50
C GLY A 134 13.27 19.49 9.10
N ARG A 135 14.17 18.50 9.16
CA ARG A 135 15.56 18.68 8.68
C ARG A 135 15.62 19.00 7.20
N LEU A 136 14.83 18.34 6.35
CA LEU A 136 14.76 18.64 4.92
C LEU A 136 14.43 20.12 4.68
N VAL A 137 13.43 20.65 5.39
CA VAL A 137 13.03 22.06 5.25
C VAL A 137 14.09 23.00 5.84
N TYR A 138 14.51 22.80 7.10
CA TYR A 138 15.34 23.76 7.81
C TYR A 138 16.83 23.70 7.48
N GLN A 139 17.37 22.53 7.12
CA GLN A 139 18.81 22.36 6.84
C GLN A 139 19.10 22.32 5.34
N TYR A 140 18.20 21.75 4.55
CA TYR A 140 18.39 21.58 3.11
C TYR A 140 17.56 22.56 2.26
N ALA A 141 16.68 23.36 2.87
CA ALA A 141 15.78 24.28 2.17
C ALA A 141 14.81 23.58 1.20
N ALA A 142 14.48 22.30 1.44
CA ALA A 142 13.53 21.58 0.61
C ALA A 142 12.15 22.26 0.63
N GLY A 143 11.62 22.58 -0.55
CA GLY A 143 10.33 23.25 -0.71
C GLY A 143 10.31 24.75 -0.35
N VAL A 144 11.47 25.37 -0.09
CA VAL A 144 11.57 26.81 0.21
C VAL A 144 11.82 27.59 -1.07
N GLN A 145 10.91 28.50 -1.42
CA GLN A 145 11.01 29.28 -2.66
C GLN A 145 12.07 30.37 -2.57
N GLY A 146 12.85 30.53 -3.65
CA GLY A 146 13.83 31.62 -3.79
C GLY A 146 15.10 31.45 -2.93
N VAL A 147 15.29 30.29 -2.31
CA VAL A 147 16.48 29.98 -1.50
C VAL A 147 17.23 28.84 -2.16
N GLU A 148 18.51 29.05 -2.46
CA GLU A 148 19.37 27.96 -2.92
C GLU A 148 19.72 27.02 -1.76
N PRO A 149 19.72 25.70 -1.98
CA PRO A 149 20.01 24.74 -0.91
C PRO A 149 21.47 24.88 -0.45
N PRO A 150 21.73 24.98 0.89
CA PRO A 150 23.08 25.10 1.43
C PRO A 150 23.99 23.91 1.09
N TYR A 151 23.39 22.72 0.98
CA TYR A 151 24.04 21.50 0.53
C TYR A 151 23.37 21.03 -0.76
N ARG A 152 24.14 20.90 -1.84
CA ARG A 152 23.63 20.55 -3.17
C ARG A 152 23.85 19.07 -3.49
N ALA A 153 22.94 18.51 -4.27
CA ALA A 153 23.13 17.22 -4.89
C ALA A 153 24.43 17.17 -5.70
N THR A 154 25.12 16.05 -5.62
CA THR A 154 26.33 15.74 -6.38
C THR A 154 26.02 15.61 -7.88
N GLY A 155 27.04 15.73 -8.73
CA GLY A 155 26.87 15.51 -10.17
C GLY A 155 26.31 14.12 -10.52
N LEU A 156 26.64 13.10 -9.71
CA LEU A 156 26.09 11.75 -9.87
C LEU A 156 24.61 11.68 -9.51
N GLU A 157 24.19 12.31 -8.41
CA GLU A 157 22.77 12.38 -8.03
C GLU A 157 21.94 13.16 -9.06
N LEU A 158 22.52 14.21 -9.65
CA LEU A 158 21.90 14.95 -10.74
C LEU A 158 21.83 14.12 -12.03
N ALA A 159 22.84 13.31 -12.32
CA ALA A 159 22.81 12.38 -13.46
C ALA A 159 21.68 11.33 -13.29
N ASN A 160 21.40 10.89 -12.05
CA ASN A 160 20.28 9.99 -11.78
C ASN A 160 18.90 10.61 -12.10
N LEU A 161 18.78 11.95 -12.09
CA LEU A 161 17.55 12.64 -12.49
C LEU A 161 17.29 12.57 -14.01
N SER A 162 18.33 12.28 -14.80
CA SER A 162 18.25 12.15 -16.25
C SER A 162 18.06 10.71 -16.73
N LEU A 163 17.97 9.75 -15.81
CA LEU A 163 17.65 8.36 -16.14
C LEU A 163 16.26 8.27 -16.76
N LEU A 164 16.15 7.43 -17.78
CA LEU A 164 14.90 7.11 -18.47
C LEU A 164 14.83 5.60 -18.59
N ASN A 165 13.64 5.04 -18.39
CA ASN A 165 13.39 3.65 -18.71
C ASN A 165 13.49 3.41 -20.21
N THR A 166 13.97 2.23 -20.58
CA THR A 166 13.99 1.82 -21.99
C THR A 166 12.56 1.48 -22.47
N PRO A 167 12.27 1.57 -23.77
CA PRO A 167 10.97 1.15 -24.31
C PRO A 167 10.60 -0.30 -23.95
N ASP A 168 11.60 -1.18 -23.89
CA ASP A 168 11.39 -2.60 -23.54
C ASP A 168 11.05 -2.77 -22.05
N GLU A 169 11.70 -2.02 -21.15
CA GLU A 169 11.35 -2.00 -19.72
C GLU A 169 9.90 -1.53 -19.50
N LEU A 170 9.51 -0.45 -20.17
CA LEU A 170 8.16 0.10 -20.08
C LEU A 170 7.13 -0.90 -20.62
N ALA A 171 7.37 -1.46 -21.81
CA ALA A 171 6.48 -2.45 -22.41
C ALA A 171 6.34 -3.72 -21.55
N TYR A 172 7.44 -4.15 -20.92
CA TYR A 172 7.43 -5.30 -20.04
C TYR A 172 6.62 -5.03 -18.76
N SER A 173 6.81 -3.88 -18.11
CA SER A 173 6.01 -3.48 -16.96
C SER A 173 4.52 -3.41 -17.32
N GLU A 174 4.16 -2.78 -18.45
CA GLU A 174 2.77 -2.70 -18.92
C GLU A 174 2.17 -4.09 -19.17
N MET A 175 2.90 -4.96 -19.86
CA MET A 175 2.49 -6.34 -20.10
C MET A 175 2.20 -7.08 -18.79
N MET A 176 3.07 -6.93 -17.78
CA MET A 176 2.89 -7.57 -16.48
C MET A 176 1.61 -7.08 -15.79
N HIS A 177 1.38 -5.77 -15.76
CA HIS A 177 0.14 -5.21 -15.22
C HIS A 177 -1.11 -5.71 -15.96
N HIS A 178 -1.06 -5.79 -17.29
CA HIS A 178 -2.18 -6.30 -18.10
C HIS A 178 -2.48 -7.78 -17.82
N ILE A 179 -1.44 -8.61 -17.70
CA ILE A 179 -1.59 -10.04 -17.35
C ILE A 179 -2.29 -10.18 -16.00
N PHE A 180 -1.84 -9.45 -14.97
CA PHE A 180 -2.50 -9.45 -13.66
C PHE A 180 -3.93 -8.90 -13.74
N GLY A 181 -4.17 -7.90 -14.59
CA GLY A 181 -5.51 -7.37 -14.85
C GLY A 181 -6.48 -8.43 -15.40
N VAL A 182 -6.02 -9.26 -16.35
CA VAL A 182 -6.81 -10.40 -16.90
C VAL A 182 -7.02 -11.49 -15.85
N LEU A 183 -6.00 -11.80 -15.03
CA LEU A 183 -6.14 -12.77 -13.94
C LEU A 183 -7.17 -12.32 -12.89
N VAL A 184 -7.14 -11.05 -12.48
CA VAL A 184 -8.11 -10.46 -11.56
C VAL A 184 -9.51 -10.39 -12.19
N PHE A 185 -9.60 -10.14 -13.51
CA PHE A 185 -10.88 -10.19 -14.24
C PHE A 185 -11.52 -11.58 -14.14
N GLY A 186 -10.74 -12.63 -14.41
CA GLY A 186 -11.16 -14.02 -14.29
C GLY A 186 -11.59 -14.37 -12.86
N LEU A 187 -10.85 -13.87 -11.86
CA LEU A 187 -11.21 -14.02 -10.44
C LEU A 187 -12.54 -13.34 -10.11
N ALA A 188 -12.79 -12.13 -10.62
CA ALA A 188 -14.03 -11.38 -10.41
C ALA A 188 -15.24 -12.09 -11.04
N ILE A 189 -15.09 -12.61 -12.26
CA ILE A 189 -16.12 -13.45 -12.91
C ILE A 189 -16.38 -14.72 -12.08
N TRP A 190 -15.32 -15.40 -11.65
CA TRP A 190 -15.45 -16.62 -10.85
C TRP A 190 -16.15 -16.35 -9.50
N LEU A 191 -15.83 -15.24 -8.82
CA LEU A 191 -16.51 -14.83 -7.59
C LEU A 191 -17.98 -14.46 -7.84
N THR A 192 -18.27 -13.79 -8.96
CA THR A 192 -19.65 -13.51 -9.38
C THR A 192 -20.44 -14.79 -9.58
N TYR A 193 -19.84 -15.78 -10.26
CA TYR A 193 -20.44 -17.10 -10.48
C TYR A 193 -20.78 -17.81 -9.17
N GLN A 194 -19.90 -17.73 -8.17
CA GLN A 194 -20.16 -18.26 -6.83
C GLN A 194 -21.24 -17.47 -6.08
N MET A 195 -21.24 -16.14 -6.18
CA MET A 195 -22.22 -15.26 -5.53
C MET A 195 -23.64 -15.47 -6.07
N LEU A 196 -23.78 -15.85 -7.34
CA LEU A 196 -25.05 -16.14 -8.00
C LEU A 196 -25.53 -17.60 -7.80
N GLU A 197 -24.76 -18.43 -7.09
CA GLU A 197 -25.09 -19.83 -6.79
C GLU A 197 -25.41 -20.68 -8.05
N LEU A 198 -24.68 -20.44 -9.14
CA LEU A 198 -24.93 -21.10 -10.42
C LEU A 198 -24.63 -22.62 -10.39
N PRO A 199 -25.25 -23.43 -11.29
CA PRO A 199 -25.14 -24.88 -11.23
C PRO A 199 -23.71 -25.39 -11.41
N GLY A 200 -23.18 -26.11 -10.42
CA GLY A 200 -21.82 -26.66 -10.46
C GLY A 200 -20.77 -25.87 -9.66
N VAL A 201 -21.18 -24.83 -8.91
CA VAL A 201 -20.32 -24.04 -8.00
C VAL A 201 -19.36 -24.91 -7.17
N GLU A 202 -19.82 -26.04 -6.63
CA GLU A 202 -18.97 -26.90 -5.79
C GLU A 202 -17.73 -27.43 -6.51
N ARG A 203 -17.81 -27.68 -7.81
CA ARG A 203 -16.69 -28.17 -8.63
C ARG A 203 -15.62 -27.10 -8.84
N VAL A 204 -16.01 -25.82 -8.81
CA VAL A 204 -15.14 -24.68 -9.11
C VAL A 204 -14.72 -23.90 -7.87
N ARG A 205 -15.18 -24.26 -6.66
CA ARG A 205 -14.79 -23.62 -5.37
C ARG A 205 -13.27 -23.55 -5.14
N ALA A 206 -12.51 -24.47 -5.73
CA ALA A 206 -11.05 -24.50 -5.59
C ALA A 206 -10.31 -23.48 -6.46
N MET A 207 -10.97 -22.92 -7.49
CA MET A 207 -10.28 -22.13 -8.51
C MET A 207 -9.67 -20.85 -7.96
N GLY A 208 -10.32 -20.12 -7.05
CA GLY A 208 -9.77 -18.88 -6.49
C GLY A 208 -8.41 -19.08 -5.80
N PRO A 209 -8.29 -19.97 -4.79
CA PRO A 209 -7.00 -20.25 -4.17
C PRO A 209 -5.96 -20.83 -5.13
N ILE A 210 -6.39 -21.58 -6.16
CA ILE A 210 -5.48 -22.07 -7.22
C ILE A 210 -4.95 -20.89 -8.05
N LEU A 211 -5.83 -20.01 -8.52
CA LEU A 211 -5.47 -18.80 -9.29
C LEU A 211 -4.55 -17.88 -8.47
N LEU A 212 -4.82 -17.73 -7.17
CA LEU A 212 -3.97 -16.95 -6.28
C LEU A 212 -2.57 -17.56 -6.17
N SER A 213 -2.47 -18.89 -5.98
CA SER A 213 -1.17 -19.58 -5.88
C SER A 213 -0.43 -19.55 -7.21
N ALA A 214 -1.13 -19.76 -8.33
CA ALA A 214 -0.57 -19.74 -9.68
C ALA A 214 -0.09 -18.33 -10.05
N GLY A 215 -0.86 -17.29 -9.74
CA GLY A 215 -0.47 -15.90 -9.92
C GLY A 215 0.75 -15.54 -9.07
N GLY A 216 0.84 -16.03 -7.83
CA GLY A 216 2.02 -15.84 -6.99
C GLY A 216 3.26 -16.55 -7.54
N LEU A 217 3.12 -17.78 -8.05
CA LEU A 217 4.23 -18.49 -8.71
C LEU A 217 4.66 -17.79 -10.02
N PHE A 218 3.69 -17.29 -10.78
CA PHE A 218 3.95 -16.50 -11.97
C PHE A 218 4.73 -15.24 -11.61
N LEU A 219 4.26 -14.45 -10.62
CA LEU A 219 4.97 -13.26 -10.16
C LEU A 219 6.40 -13.61 -9.72
N MET A 220 6.57 -14.68 -8.92
CA MET A 220 7.88 -15.10 -8.41
C MET A 220 8.94 -15.28 -9.52
N ILE A 221 8.53 -15.83 -10.66
CA ILE A 221 9.43 -16.22 -11.77
C ILE A 221 9.54 -15.12 -12.83
N PHE A 222 8.43 -14.46 -13.15
CA PHE A 222 8.30 -13.59 -14.32
C PHE A 222 8.24 -12.10 -13.98
N SER A 223 8.48 -11.68 -12.73
CA SER A 223 8.52 -10.24 -12.40
C SER A 223 9.87 -9.59 -12.63
N ASP A 224 10.97 -10.32 -12.38
CA ASP A 224 12.32 -9.75 -12.30
C ASP A 224 13.34 -10.70 -12.96
N PHE A 225 13.41 -10.68 -14.30
CA PHE A 225 14.39 -11.51 -15.03
C PHE A 225 15.84 -11.01 -14.85
N ASP A 226 16.00 -9.75 -14.49
CA ASP A 226 17.25 -9.06 -14.17
C ASP A 226 17.73 -9.32 -12.73
N ALA A 227 16.95 -10.03 -11.92
CA ALA A 227 17.27 -10.31 -10.53
C ALA A 227 17.64 -11.78 -10.26
N TRP A 228 18.29 -11.99 -9.11
CA TRP A 228 18.62 -13.33 -8.63
C TRP A 228 17.34 -14.18 -8.42
N PRO A 229 17.31 -15.47 -8.82
CA PRO A 229 18.43 -16.30 -9.28
C PRO A 229 18.67 -16.32 -10.80
N LEU A 230 17.87 -15.59 -11.60
CA LEU A 230 17.93 -15.66 -13.06
C LEU A 230 19.03 -14.77 -13.65
N SER A 231 19.34 -13.67 -12.96
CA SER A 231 20.43 -12.75 -13.29
C SER A 231 21.10 -12.23 -12.01
N ASN A 232 22.21 -11.50 -12.15
CA ASN A 232 22.93 -10.84 -11.07
C ASN A 232 22.94 -9.30 -11.23
N GLU A 233 22.12 -8.74 -12.13
CA GLU A 233 22.06 -7.30 -12.36
C GLU A 233 21.44 -6.57 -11.16
N LYS A 234 20.34 -7.12 -10.61
CA LYS A 234 19.71 -6.62 -9.38
C LYS A 234 19.82 -7.63 -8.23
N PRO A 235 20.21 -7.18 -7.02
CA PRO A 235 20.15 -8.03 -5.84
C PRO A 235 18.69 -8.23 -5.40
N ILE A 236 18.41 -9.33 -4.68
CA ILE A 236 17.06 -9.59 -4.12
C ILE A 236 16.61 -8.52 -3.10
N THR A 237 17.55 -7.73 -2.59
CA THR A 237 17.31 -6.61 -1.68
C THR A 237 16.95 -5.32 -2.39
N ASP A 238 16.99 -5.29 -3.72
CA ASP A 238 16.45 -4.19 -4.49
C ASP A 238 14.96 -3.99 -4.10
N PRO A 239 14.50 -2.75 -3.80
CA PRO A 239 13.17 -2.52 -3.27
C PRO A 239 12.03 -3.04 -4.16
N GLU A 240 12.18 -2.92 -5.48
CA GLU A 240 11.19 -3.39 -6.46
C GLU A 240 11.15 -4.92 -6.47
N VAL A 241 12.31 -5.56 -6.61
CA VAL A 241 12.44 -7.03 -6.58
C VAL A 241 11.90 -7.59 -5.28
N LEU A 242 12.29 -7.00 -4.15
CA LEU A 242 11.89 -7.45 -2.82
C LEU A 242 10.38 -7.35 -2.64
N ALA A 243 9.74 -6.26 -3.10
CA ALA A 243 8.30 -6.10 -3.08
C ALA A 243 7.60 -7.20 -3.88
N HIS A 244 8.06 -7.48 -5.10
CA HIS A 244 7.53 -8.57 -5.93
C HIS A 244 7.65 -9.93 -5.24
N LYS A 245 8.81 -10.25 -4.66
CA LYS A 245 9.03 -11.54 -3.97
C LYS A 245 8.16 -11.68 -2.72
N ILE A 246 8.01 -10.61 -1.93
CA ILE A 246 7.14 -10.62 -0.73
C ILE A 246 5.68 -10.88 -1.14
N ILE A 247 5.15 -10.14 -2.11
CA ILE A 247 3.76 -10.30 -2.57
C ILE A 247 3.55 -11.70 -3.16
N ALA A 248 4.46 -12.17 -4.00
CA ALA A 248 4.43 -13.49 -4.59
C ALA A 248 4.37 -14.59 -3.52
N THR A 249 5.21 -14.51 -2.50
CA THR A 249 5.22 -15.45 -1.38
C THR A 249 3.90 -15.41 -0.61
N MET A 250 3.38 -14.22 -0.29
CA MET A 250 2.10 -14.08 0.40
C MET A 250 0.95 -14.74 -0.40
N MET A 251 0.90 -14.52 -1.72
CA MET A 251 -0.11 -15.12 -2.60
C MET A 251 -0.02 -16.65 -2.61
N ILE A 252 1.19 -17.21 -2.74
CA ILE A 252 1.42 -18.67 -2.73
C ILE A 252 1.01 -19.27 -1.38
N VAL A 253 1.46 -18.69 -0.26
CA VAL A 253 1.18 -19.19 1.09
C VAL A 253 -0.31 -19.13 1.40
N ILE A 254 -0.98 -18.01 1.10
CA ILE A 254 -2.42 -17.86 1.34
C ILE A 254 -3.20 -18.81 0.44
N GLY A 255 -2.88 -18.89 -0.86
CA GLY A 255 -3.57 -19.77 -1.79
C GLY A 255 -3.46 -21.26 -1.44
N LEU A 256 -2.24 -21.74 -1.17
CA LEU A 256 -2.01 -23.14 -0.76
C LEU A 256 -2.62 -23.43 0.61
N GLY A 257 -2.41 -22.54 1.59
CA GLY A 257 -2.93 -22.68 2.95
C GLY A 257 -4.46 -22.79 2.97
N THR A 258 -5.15 -21.93 2.22
CA THR A 258 -6.62 -21.95 2.12
C THR A 258 -7.13 -23.26 1.51
N ASN A 259 -6.44 -23.77 0.47
CA ASN A 259 -6.78 -25.05 -0.15
C ASN A 259 -6.56 -26.25 0.79
N LEU A 260 -5.52 -26.24 1.61
CA LEU A 260 -5.23 -27.30 2.58
C LEU A 260 -6.24 -27.29 3.74
N VAL A 261 -6.57 -26.11 4.28
CA VAL A 261 -7.53 -25.97 5.39
C VAL A 261 -8.94 -26.37 4.94
N ARG A 262 -9.35 -26.09 3.69
CA ARG A 262 -10.65 -26.53 3.14
C ARG A 262 -10.85 -28.05 3.17
N LYS A 263 -9.78 -28.84 3.13
CA LYS A 263 -9.85 -30.31 3.21
C LYS A 263 -10.09 -30.83 4.64
N ARG A 264 -9.98 -30.00 5.67
CA ARG A 264 -10.17 -30.40 7.07
C ARG A 264 -11.65 -30.28 7.46
N LYS A 265 -12.20 -31.32 8.11
CA LYS A 265 -13.57 -31.29 8.65
C LYS A 265 -13.66 -30.28 9.81
N GLY A 266 -14.68 -29.41 9.78
CA GLY A 266 -15.01 -28.50 10.88
C GLY A 266 -14.20 -27.19 10.95
N ALA A 267 -13.36 -26.88 9.96
CA ALA A 267 -12.64 -25.61 9.90
C ALA A 267 -13.54 -24.48 9.35
N ASP A 268 -13.61 -23.34 10.04
CA ASP A 268 -14.21 -22.10 9.51
C ASP A 268 -13.25 -21.46 8.49
N VAL A 269 -13.25 -22.03 7.29
CA VAL A 269 -12.38 -21.60 6.19
C VAL A 269 -12.79 -20.22 5.69
N SER A 270 -14.08 -19.89 5.75
CA SER A 270 -14.62 -18.62 5.27
C SER A 270 -14.09 -17.42 6.05
N SER A 271 -14.14 -17.46 7.38
CA SER A 271 -13.69 -16.35 8.22
C SER A 271 -12.17 -16.17 8.17
N LEU A 272 -11.42 -17.28 8.23
CA LEU A 272 -9.96 -17.25 8.09
C LEU A 272 -9.54 -16.72 6.71
N GLN A 273 -10.18 -17.19 5.65
CA GLN A 273 -9.90 -16.74 4.28
C GLN A 273 -10.21 -15.26 4.10
N ALA A 274 -11.36 -14.78 4.61
CA ALA A 274 -11.71 -13.36 4.53
C ALA A 274 -10.68 -12.47 5.24
N HIS A 275 -10.18 -12.89 6.41
CA HIS A 275 -9.12 -12.18 7.12
C HIS A 275 -7.79 -12.20 6.35
N LEU A 276 -7.36 -13.36 5.84
CA LEU A 276 -6.11 -13.46 5.08
C LEU A 276 -6.15 -12.63 3.79
N VAL A 277 -7.28 -12.65 3.09
CA VAL A 277 -7.50 -11.82 1.89
C VAL A 277 -7.55 -10.34 2.26
N ALA A 278 -8.16 -9.96 3.37
CA ALA A 278 -8.14 -8.58 3.85
C ALA A 278 -6.70 -8.12 4.14
N VAL A 279 -5.91 -8.92 4.84
CA VAL A 279 -4.50 -8.61 5.13
C VAL A 279 -3.69 -8.52 3.84
N LEU A 280 -3.87 -9.46 2.90
CA LEU A 280 -3.19 -9.43 1.61
C LEU A 280 -3.55 -8.17 0.82
N ALA A 281 -4.82 -7.77 0.79
CA ALA A 281 -5.28 -6.59 0.07
C ALA A 281 -4.80 -5.29 0.73
N LEU A 282 -4.79 -5.23 2.07
CA LEU A 282 -4.26 -4.09 2.82
C LEU A 282 -2.73 -3.96 2.65
N ALA A 283 -2.02 -5.08 2.73
CA ALA A 283 -0.58 -5.09 2.52
C ALA A 283 -0.23 -4.81 1.05
N GLY A 284 -0.81 -5.54 0.09
CA GLY A 284 -0.60 -5.28 -1.33
C GLY A 284 -0.92 -3.83 -1.72
N GLY A 285 -2.02 -3.27 -1.20
CA GLY A 285 -2.37 -1.87 -1.41
C GLY A 285 -1.37 -0.88 -0.80
N GLY A 286 -0.89 -1.16 0.42
CA GLY A 286 0.18 -0.38 1.04
C GLY A 286 1.51 -0.44 0.28
N ILE A 287 1.91 -1.61 -0.22
CA ILE A 287 3.15 -1.79 -1.01
C ILE A 287 3.03 -1.00 -2.31
N LEU A 288 1.91 -1.12 -3.02
CA LEU A 288 1.68 -0.38 -4.27
C LEU A 288 1.87 1.12 -4.07
N MET A 289 1.34 1.70 -2.98
CA MET A 289 1.50 3.13 -2.71
C MET A 289 2.95 3.58 -2.49
N THR A 290 3.85 2.67 -2.13
CA THR A 290 5.28 2.93 -1.91
C THR A 290 6.16 2.35 -3.01
N HIS A 291 5.58 1.81 -4.08
CA HIS A 291 6.30 1.08 -5.11
C HIS A 291 6.56 1.97 -6.33
N VAL A 292 7.82 2.06 -6.73
CA VAL A 292 8.26 2.67 -7.99
C VAL A 292 9.26 1.75 -8.67
N HIS A 293 9.18 1.70 -10.00
CA HIS A 293 10.16 1.03 -10.84
C HIS A 293 11.51 1.75 -10.73
N THR A 294 12.54 0.99 -10.35
CA THR A 294 13.85 1.51 -9.91
C THR A 294 14.70 2.11 -11.02
N GLY A 295 14.35 1.88 -12.29
CA GLY A 295 15.15 2.31 -13.44
C GLY A 295 15.24 3.83 -13.64
N ALA A 296 14.18 4.58 -13.31
CA ALA A 296 14.14 6.04 -13.49
C ALA A 296 13.24 6.73 -12.44
N PRO A 297 13.60 6.71 -11.14
CA PRO A 297 12.69 7.05 -10.04
C PRO A 297 12.23 8.52 -9.97
N TYR A 298 12.83 9.42 -10.76
CA TYR A 298 12.53 10.85 -10.79
C TYR A 298 12.08 11.37 -12.16
N SER A 299 11.86 10.48 -13.13
CA SER A 299 11.42 10.81 -14.48
C SER A 299 9.94 11.21 -14.54
N GLU A 300 9.47 11.64 -15.72
CA GLU A 300 8.04 11.84 -15.96
C GLU A 300 7.24 10.51 -15.91
N THR A 301 7.86 9.38 -16.27
CA THR A 301 7.22 8.07 -16.13
C THR A 301 7.00 7.73 -14.66
N ALA A 302 7.94 8.06 -13.76
CA ALA A 302 7.77 7.85 -12.33
C ALA A 302 6.51 8.55 -11.77
N VAL A 303 6.19 9.76 -12.25
CA VAL A 303 4.96 10.48 -11.88
C VAL A 303 3.71 9.68 -12.30
N GLY A 304 3.71 9.13 -13.52
CA GLY A 304 2.64 8.28 -14.03
C GLY A 304 2.45 7.01 -13.19
N VAL A 305 3.55 6.31 -12.92
CA VAL A 305 3.60 5.12 -12.06
C VAL A 305 3.02 5.42 -10.67
N TYR A 306 3.45 6.51 -10.02
CA TYR A 306 2.90 6.90 -8.71
C TYR A 306 1.39 7.10 -8.74
N LEU A 307 0.85 7.72 -9.80
CA LEU A 307 -0.59 7.96 -9.95
C LEU A 307 -1.36 6.65 -10.13
N HIS A 308 -0.89 5.75 -11.00
CA HIS A 308 -1.53 4.46 -11.22
C HIS A 308 -1.44 3.55 -10.00
N HIS A 309 -0.25 3.40 -9.41
CA HIS A 309 -0.06 2.61 -8.20
C HIS A 309 -0.82 3.17 -7.01
N PHE A 310 -0.98 4.49 -6.91
CA PHE A 310 -1.86 5.09 -5.91
C PHE A 310 -3.33 4.69 -6.13
N ALA A 311 -3.84 4.82 -7.36
CA ALA A 311 -5.22 4.44 -7.67
C ALA A 311 -5.47 2.95 -7.39
N LEU A 312 -4.56 2.08 -7.84
CA LEU A 312 -4.60 0.65 -7.56
C LEU A 312 -4.47 0.35 -6.07
N GLY A 313 -3.59 1.06 -5.37
CA GLY A 313 -3.39 0.99 -3.92
C GLY A 313 -4.66 1.31 -3.14
N ILE A 314 -5.37 2.40 -3.49
CA ILE A 314 -6.68 2.72 -2.89
C ILE A 314 -7.68 1.60 -3.14
N LEU A 315 -7.81 1.15 -4.38
CA LEU A 315 -8.76 0.08 -4.71
C LEU A 315 -8.46 -1.20 -3.92
N ALA A 316 -7.18 -1.54 -3.75
CA ALA A 316 -6.73 -2.67 -2.92
C ALA A 316 -7.03 -2.45 -1.43
N LEU A 317 -6.80 -1.25 -0.89
CA LEU A 317 -7.15 -0.90 0.49
C LEU A 317 -8.68 -0.96 0.72
N LEU A 318 -9.48 -0.49 -0.24
CA LEU A 318 -10.95 -0.58 -0.22
C LEU A 318 -11.42 -2.03 -0.25
N CYS A 319 -10.79 -2.87 -1.09
CA CYS A 319 -10.99 -4.32 -1.09
C CYS A 319 -10.77 -4.89 0.31
N GLY A 320 -9.62 -4.58 0.94
CA GLY A 320 -9.31 -5.00 2.31
C GLY A 320 -10.34 -4.53 3.33
N ALA A 321 -10.74 -3.26 3.26
CA ALA A 321 -11.75 -2.67 4.13
C ALA A 321 -13.12 -3.34 3.99
N VAL A 322 -13.57 -3.64 2.76
CA VAL A 322 -14.82 -4.37 2.52
C VAL A 322 -14.78 -5.76 3.16
N LYS A 323 -13.65 -6.46 3.08
CA LYS A 323 -13.50 -7.77 3.74
C LYS A 323 -13.54 -7.67 5.27
N LEU A 324 -12.93 -6.64 5.85
CA LEU A 324 -13.05 -6.39 7.30
C LEU A 324 -14.48 -6.01 7.72
N LEU A 325 -15.21 -5.25 6.90
CA LEU A 325 -16.61 -4.91 7.14
C LEU A 325 -17.53 -6.12 7.01
N GLU A 326 -17.25 -7.03 6.07
CA GLU A 326 -17.96 -8.31 5.95
C GLU A 326 -17.90 -9.12 7.24
N LEU A 327 -16.70 -9.19 7.83
CA LEU A 327 -16.46 -9.88 9.10
C LEU A 327 -17.11 -9.18 10.30
N SER A 328 -17.12 -7.85 10.30
CA SER A 328 -17.63 -7.04 11.42
C SER A 328 -19.14 -6.84 11.39
N LEU A 329 -19.77 -6.88 10.21
CA LEU A 329 -21.17 -6.57 9.97
C LEU A 329 -21.84 -7.68 9.12
N PRO A 330 -21.93 -8.92 9.64
CA PRO A 330 -22.44 -10.07 8.90
C PRO A 330 -23.91 -9.91 8.47
N GLN A 331 -24.71 -9.08 9.15
CA GLN A 331 -26.10 -8.79 8.77
C GLN A 331 -26.25 -8.19 7.36
N ARG A 332 -25.16 -7.69 6.74
CA ARG A 332 -25.14 -7.12 5.38
C ARG A 332 -24.24 -7.91 4.41
N MET A 333 -23.97 -9.20 4.64
CA MET A 333 -23.04 -9.99 3.80
C MET A 333 -23.26 -9.83 2.30
N ARG A 334 -24.51 -9.84 1.82
CA ARG A 334 -24.82 -9.71 0.38
C ARG A 334 -24.32 -8.39 -0.19
N VAL A 335 -24.43 -7.29 0.56
CA VAL A 335 -23.95 -5.97 0.14
C VAL A 335 -22.42 -5.97 0.06
N TRP A 336 -21.75 -6.55 1.05
CA TRP A 336 -20.29 -6.64 1.09
C TRP A 336 -19.73 -7.54 -0.02
N ASN A 337 -20.39 -8.66 -0.31
CA ASN A 337 -20.01 -9.53 -1.42
C ASN A 337 -20.14 -8.83 -2.78
N VAL A 338 -21.21 -8.08 -2.99
CA VAL A 338 -21.40 -7.29 -4.22
C VAL A 338 -20.34 -6.19 -4.32
N ALA A 339 -20.10 -5.43 -3.24
CA ALA A 339 -19.08 -4.39 -3.20
C ALA A 339 -17.68 -4.96 -3.49
N TRP A 340 -17.34 -6.11 -2.90
CA TRP A 340 -16.09 -6.81 -3.14
C TRP A 340 -15.89 -7.17 -4.62
N VAL A 341 -16.92 -7.77 -5.25
CA VAL A 341 -16.87 -8.13 -6.68
C VAL A 341 -16.73 -6.90 -7.58
N ILE A 342 -17.48 -5.82 -7.29
CA ILE A 342 -17.38 -4.56 -8.04
C ILE A 342 -15.97 -3.98 -7.93
N LEU A 343 -15.39 -3.93 -6.73
CA LEU A 343 -14.04 -3.43 -6.54
C LEU A 343 -13.00 -4.25 -7.30
N LEU A 344 -13.13 -5.58 -7.35
CA LEU A 344 -12.24 -6.42 -8.15
C LEU A 344 -12.35 -6.15 -9.66
N PHE A 345 -13.56 -5.88 -10.18
CA PHE A 345 -13.71 -5.43 -11.57
C PHE A 345 -13.05 -4.07 -11.80
N LEU A 346 -13.11 -3.15 -10.84
CA LEU A 346 -12.43 -1.85 -10.93
C LEU A 346 -10.90 -2.02 -10.90
N VAL A 347 -10.36 -2.86 -10.00
CA VAL A 347 -8.92 -3.20 -9.96
C VAL A 347 -8.49 -3.81 -11.29
N SER A 348 -9.25 -4.78 -11.80
CA SER A 348 -8.98 -5.41 -13.09
C SER A 348 -8.98 -4.41 -14.24
N GLY A 349 -9.99 -3.53 -14.32
CA GLY A 349 -10.05 -2.50 -15.36
C GLY A 349 -8.87 -1.53 -15.28
N ALA A 350 -8.48 -1.11 -14.08
CA ALA A 350 -7.32 -0.26 -13.87
C ALA A 350 -6.01 -0.94 -14.31
N LEU A 351 -5.84 -2.23 -13.99
CA LEU A 351 -4.67 -3.02 -14.42
C LEU A 351 -4.63 -3.26 -15.94
N ILE A 352 -5.76 -3.60 -16.57
CA ILE A 352 -5.85 -3.84 -18.02
C ILE A 352 -5.58 -2.56 -18.81
N THR A 353 -5.91 -1.40 -18.25
CA THR A 353 -5.70 -0.09 -18.89
C THR A 353 -4.46 0.64 -18.40
N TYR A 354 -3.64 -0.04 -17.57
CA TYR A 354 -2.40 0.50 -17.03
C TYR A 354 -1.43 0.85 -18.15
N ASN A 355 -0.72 1.96 -17.96
CA ASN A 355 0.44 2.34 -18.77
C ASN A 355 1.43 3.04 -17.86
N GLU A 356 2.73 2.93 -18.13
CA GLU A 356 3.78 3.56 -17.31
C GLU A 356 3.78 5.10 -17.38
N GLY A 357 3.08 5.65 -18.37
CA GLY A 357 2.94 7.09 -18.56
C GLY A 357 1.85 7.73 -17.70
N ILE A 358 1.64 9.03 -17.94
CA ILE A 358 0.54 9.77 -17.34
C ILE A 358 -0.79 9.10 -17.75
N PRO A 359 -1.67 8.76 -16.78
CA PRO A 359 -2.94 8.12 -17.06
C PRO A 359 -3.72 8.88 -18.15
N TRP A 360 -4.39 8.15 -19.05
CA TRP A 360 -5.08 8.76 -20.20
C TRP A 360 -6.10 9.83 -19.78
N PHE A 361 -6.74 9.65 -18.62
CA PHE A 361 -7.69 10.58 -18.02
C PHE A 361 -7.04 11.74 -17.26
N MET A 362 -5.72 11.85 -17.27
CA MET A 362 -4.96 13.01 -16.76
C MET A 362 -4.11 13.67 -17.86
N ARG A 363 -4.11 13.15 -19.10
CA ARG A 363 -3.36 13.73 -20.22
C ARG A 363 -3.83 15.13 -20.64
N PHE A 364 -5.00 15.57 -20.18
CA PHE A 364 -5.44 16.97 -20.37
C PHE A 364 -4.81 17.94 -19.35
N LEU A 365 -4.06 17.41 -18.37
CA LEU A 365 -3.37 18.16 -17.31
C LEU A 365 -1.86 18.24 -17.55
N SER A 366 -1.34 17.56 -18.58
CA SER A 366 0.07 17.55 -19.00
C SER A 366 0.37 18.61 -20.04
#